data_AF-A0A3N5PQI3-F1
#
_entry.id   AF-A0A3N5PQI3-F1
#
_cell.length_a   1.000
_cell.length_b   1.000
_cell.length_c   1.000
_cell.angle_alpha   90.00
_cell.angle_beta   90.00
_cell.angle_gamma   90.00
#
_symmetry.space_group_name_H-M   'P 1'
#
loop_
_entity.id
_entity.type
_entity.pdbx_description
1 polymer ?
#
loop_
_entity_poly.entity_id
_entity_poly.type
_entity_poly.pdbx_seq_one_letter_code
_entity_poly.pdbx_strand_id
1 'polypeptide(L)'
;MQNILLVFLIFLLGCTSKELVSEATLYPVRSDLKQQELLQSGITLHDSGELDQAIEKYNEVLKINPDNVDALYEISNSYFVKKDFKNCIKYSIMGAKYKSDLLSGFYMNAANAYDNIDETGKAIQLYDKAIVLSPGLYILYYNRGIAYNKIGQKNEALNNFKEALHRNANHASSHLAIANIYLSDDYIVPSLLAFSRFLILEPSSNRSLDALNNFRAILNGNISKDEQPNSFSIMINTDQPTYDGKFAAIDLTLSILAAGRLTKLDSINNELHQLALDFESLLQTIDELKKDSKGFVWEYYIPYFIDMKNQKHIEAFIYYIHQTTDIKFATIWLDTNKSKLNNFLHWSENYTWQ
;
A
#
# COMPACT_ATOMS: atom_id res chain seq x y z
N MET A 1 36.85 -22.48 -8.05
CA MET A 1 37.15 -21.42 -9.03
C MET A 1 36.20 -21.60 -10.19
N GLN A 2 35.29 -20.62 -10.39
CA GLN A 2 34.62 -20.20 -11.65
C GLN A 2 33.95 -21.30 -12.51
N ASN A 3 32.68 -21.25 -12.91
CA ASN A 3 31.82 -20.11 -13.20
C ASN A 3 30.34 -20.49 -13.06
N ILE A 4 29.64 -19.60 -12.37
CA ILE A 4 28.19 -19.39 -12.42
C ILE A 4 27.90 -18.68 -13.74
N LEU A 5 27.14 -19.30 -14.64
CA LEU A 5 26.41 -18.60 -15.70
C LEU A 5 25.30 -19.51 -16.24
N LEU A 6 24.20 -19.60 -15.51
CA LEU A 6 22.96 -20.16 -16.04
C LEU A 6 21.79 -19.31 -15.54
N VAL A 7 21.70 -18.10 -16.08
CA VAL A 7 20.50 -17.26 -15.96
C VAL A 7 20.23 -16.68 -17.35
N PHE A 8 18.94 -16.71 -17.73
CA PHE A 8 18.33 -16.16 -18.95
C PHE A 8 18.55 -16.92 -20.26
N LEU A 9 17.82 -18.03 -20.42
CA LEU A 9 17.30 -18.41 -21.73
C LEU A 9 15.92 -19.08 -21.57
N ILE A 10 14.89 -18.26 -21.40
CA ILE A 10 13.48 -18.70 -21.47
C ILE A 10 12.83 -17.94 -22.62
N PHE A 11 12.56 -18.69 -23.69
CA PHE A 11 11.57 -18.46 -24.75
C PHE A 11 11.64 -17.18 -25.59
N LEU A 12 12.52 -17.21 -26.60
CA LEU A 12 12.27 -16.60 -27.91
C LEU A 12 11.45 -17.59 -28.76
N LEU A 13 10.12 -17.53 -28.68
CA LEU A 13 9.23 -18.14 -29.66
C LEU A 13 8.06 -17.20 -29.95
N GLY A 14 8.20 -16.46 -31.06
CA GLY A 14 7.13 -16.21 -32.01
C GLY A 14 5.82 -15.59 -31.52
N CYS A 15 5.87 -14.36 -31.01
CA CYS A 15 4.78 -13.39 -31.14
C CYS A 15 5.43 -12.01 -31.14
N THR A 16 5.53 -11.34 -32.29
CA THR A 16 5.82 -9.90 -32.31
C THR A 16 4.61 -9.21 -31.71
N SER A 17 4.57 -9.08 -30.37
CA SER A 17 3.59 -8.25 -29.70
C SER A 17 3.77 -6.85 -30.28
N LYS A 18 2.80 -6.40 -31.08
CA LYS A 18 2.80 -5.04 -31.62
C LYS A 18 2.97 -4.10 -30.45
N GLU A 19 4.06 -3.34 -30.46
CA GLU A 19 4.39 -2.46 -29.35
C GLU A 19 3.22 -1.52 -29.05
N LEU A 20 2.76 -1.50 -27.80
CA LEU A 20 1.51 -0.83 -27.44
C LEU A 20 1.55 0.68 -27.73
N VAL A 21 2.74 1.25 -27.52
CA VAL A 21 3.08 2.65 -27.77
C VAL A 21 4.50 2.67 -28.32
N SER A 22 4.68 3.29 -29.49
CA SER A 22 5.99 3.51 -30.09
C SER A 22 6.89 4.35 -29.18
N GLU A 23 8.20 4.16 -29.29
CA GLU A 23 9.17 5.01 -28.56
C GLU A 23 8.93 6.51 -28.80
N ALA A 24 9.12 7.29 -27.74
CA ALA A 24 9.02 8.75 -27.80
C ALA A 24 10.18 9.32 -28.63
N THR A 25 9.85 9.95 -29.75
CA THR A 25 10.83 10.47 -30.73
C THR A 25 10.65 11.95 -31.01
N LEU A 26 9.48 12.50 -30.70
CA LEU A 26 9.16 13.90 -30.95
C LEU A 26 9.60 14.78 -29.78
N TYR A 27 9.76 16.08 -30.01
CA TYR A 27 10.03 17.07 -28.98
C TYR A 27 8.90 18.10 -28.97
N PRO A 28 8.31 18.41 -27.80
CA PRO A 28 7.16 19.31 -27.76
C PRO A 28 7.56 20.74 -28.07
N VAL A 29 6.66 21.47 -28.73
CA VAL A 29 6.82 22.91 -28.96
C VAL A 29 6.34 23.66 -27.72
N ARG A 30 7.16 24.59 -27.23
CA ARG A 30 6.86 25.39 -26.02
C ARG A 30 5.59 26.22 -26.20
N SER A 31 4.77 26.26 -25.16
CA SER A 31 3.56 27.10 -25.09
C SER A 31 3.89 28.59 -25.09
N ASP A 32 3.13 29.38 -25.84
CA ASP A 32 3.06 30.84 -25.72
C ASP A 32 2.20 31.26 -24.51
N LEU A 33 2.18 32.57 -24.22
CA LEU A 33 1.46 33.10 -23.05
C LEU A 33 -0.04 32.81 -23.11
N LYS A 34 -0.67 32.92 -24.29
CA LYS A 34 -2.10 32.68 -24.47
C LYS A 34 -2.44 31.21 -24.23
N GLN A 35 -1.59 30.31 -24.70
CA GLN A 35 -1.73 28.87 -24.45
C GLN A 35 -1.58 28.53 -22.97
N GLN A 36 -0.65 29.18 -22.27
CA GLN A 36 -0.49 29.01 -20.82
C GLN A 36 -1.72 29.51 -20.04
N GLU A 37 -2.29 30.65 -20.41
CA GLU A 37 -3.51 31.18 -19.79
C GLU A 37 -4.71 30.24 -20.00
N LEU A 38 -4.88 29.70 -21.22
CA LEU A 38 -5.93 28.72 -21.52
C LEU A 38 -5.72 27.41 -20.75
N LEU A 39 -4.48 26.92 -20.66
CA LEU A 39 -4.14 25.73 -19.90
C LEU A 39 -4.46 25.93 -18.41
N GLN A 40 -4.05 27.06 -17.83
CA GLN A 40 -4.32 27.36 -16.43
C GLN A 40 -5.83 27.48 -16.14
N SER A 41 -6.58 28.10 -17.05
CA SER A 41 -8.04 28.14 -16.96
C SER A 41 -8.66 26.75 -17.00
N GLY A 42 -8.15 25.86 -17.86
CA GLY A 42 -8.60 24.48 -17.93
C GLY A 42 -8.30 23.71 -16.63
N ILE A 43 -7.12 23.90 -16.05
CA ILE A 43 -6.72 23.26 -14.77
C ILE A 43 -7.65 23.70 -13.65
N THR A 44 -7.95 25.00 -13.54
CA THR A 44 -8.90 25.50 -12.53
C THR A 44 -10.29 24.90 -12.69
N LEU A 45 -10.77 24.71 -13.92
CA LEU A 45 -12.06 24.05 -14.19
C LEU A 45 -12.01 22.56 -13.84
N HIS A 46 -10.91 21.86 -14.15
CA HIS A 46 -10.71 20.47 -13.77
C HIS A 46 -10.77 20.30 -12.26
N ASP A 47 -10.02 21.12 -11.52
CA ASP A 47 -9.98 21.09 -10.05
C ASP A 47 -11.33 21.42 -9.42
N SER A 48 -12.18 22.18 -10.12
CA SER A 48 -13.56 22.48 -9.72
C SER A 48 -14.56 21.39 -10.11
N GLY A 49 -14.12 20.33 -10.79
CA GLY A 49 -14.96 19.23 -11.27
C GLY A 49 -15.71 19.50 -12.58
N GLU A 50 -15.48 20.66 -13.21
CA GLU A 50 -16.09 21.07 -14.49
C GLU A 50 -15.33 20.46 -15.68
N LEU A 51 -15.26 19.12 -15.71
CA LEU A 51 -14.36 18.36 -16.58
C LEU A 51 -14.61 18.59 -18.08
N ASP A 52 -15.86 18.79 -18.50
CA ASP A 52 -16.16 19.06 -19.92
C ASP A 52 -15.64 20.43 -20.36
N GLN A 53 -15.82 21.47 -19.54
CA GLN A 53 -15.33 22.81 -19.84
C GLN A 53 -13.79 22.86 -19.78
N ALA A 54 -13.18 22.12 -18.85
CA ALA A 54 -11.73 21.96 -18.79
C ALA A 54 -11.19 21.36 -20.10
N ILE A 55 -11.79 20.27 -20.57
CA ILE A 55 -11.43 19.62 -21.84
C ILE A 55 -11.63 20.57 -23.02
N GLU A 56 -12.68 21.39 -23.04
CA GLU A 56 -12.85 22.43 -24.07
C GLU A 56 -11.70 23.42 -24.09
N LYS A 57 -11.28 23.93 -22.92
CA LYS A 57 -10.13 24.85 -22.81
C LYS A 57 -8.83 24.23 -23.29
N TYR A 58 -8.55 22.98 -22.90
CA TYR A 58 -7.38 22.26 -23.38
C TYR A 58 -7.43 22.03 -24.89
N ASN A 59 -8.61 21.75 -25.46
CA ASN A 59 -8.77 21.63 -26.90
C ASN A 59 -8.56 22.96 -27.63
N GLU A 60 -8.87 24.11 -27.02
CA GLU A 60 -8.48 25.42 -27.56
C GLU A 60 -6.95 25.56 -27.65
N VAL A 61 -6.20 25.06 -26.65
CA VAL A 61 -4.72 24.99 -26.72
C VAL A 61 -4.28 24.10 -27.89
N LEU A 62 -4.85 22.90 -28.02
CA LEU A 62 -4.48 21.95 -29.09
C LEU A 62 -4.83 22.44 -30.50
N LYS A 63 -5.81 23.33 -30.66
CA LYS A 63 -6.09 24.00 -31.95
C LYS A 63 -4.95 24.92 -32.38
N ILE A 64 -4.24 25.52 -31.43
CA ILE A 64 -3.13 26.45 -31.68
C ILE A 64 -1.80 25.67 -31.76
N ASN A 65 -1.60 24.72 -30.85
CA ASN A 65 -0.43 23.85 -30.78
C ASN A 65 -0.89 22.39 -30.54
N PRO A 66 -1.07 21.61 -31.62
CA PRO A 66 -1.48 20.20 -31.53
C PRO A 66 -0.50 19.30 -30.75
N ASP A 67 0.75 19.74 -30.60
CA ASP A 67 1.84 19.01 -29.97
C ASP A 67 2.00 19.35 -28.48
N ASN A 68 1.07 20.12 -27.91
CA ASN A 68 1.14 20.60 -26.54
C ASN A 68 0.97 19.45 -25.53
N VAL A 69 2.08 18.98 -24.96
CA VAL A 69 2.09 17.85 -24.03
C VAL A 69 1.34 18.14 -22.73
N ASP A 70 1.34 19.37 -22.24
CA ASP A 70 0.61 19.71 -21.01
C ASP A 70 -0.90 19.57 -21.22
N ALA A 71 -1.43 20.15 -22.31
CA ALA A 71 -2.85 20.02 -22.67
C ALA A 71 -3.24 18.55 -22.95
N LEU A 72 -2.39 17.79 -23.64
CA LEU A 72 -2.63 16.35 -23.88
C LEU A 72 -2.71 15.56 -22.56
N TYR A 73 -1.82 15.87 -21.60
CA TYR A 73 -1.78 15.23 -20.30
C TYR A 73 -3.02 15.55 -19.48
N GLU A 74 -3.40 16.83 -19.42
CA GLU A 74 -4.58 17.27 -18.68
C GLU A 74 -5.89 16.77 -19.28
N ILE A 75 -5.99 16.69 -20.61
CA ILE A 75 -7.12 16.05 -21.28
C ILE A 75 -7.20 14.58 -20.91
N SER A 76 -6.07 13.86 -20.95
CA SER A 76 -6.03 12.45 -20.59
C SER A 76 -6.46 12.22 -19.15
N ASN A 77 -5.97 13.05 -18.22
CA ASN A 77 -6.34 12.99 -16.81
C ASN A 77 -7.85 13.29 -16.62
N SER A 78 -8.36 14.32 -17.28
CA SER A 78 -9.79 14.67 -17.24
C SER A 78 -10.69 13.54 -17.73
N TYR A 79 -10.32 12.87 -18.83
CA TYR A 79 -11.06 11.70 -19.31
C TYR A 79 -10.96 10.50 -18.36
N PHE A 80 -9.82 10.30 -17.69
CA PHE A 80 -9.70 9.27 -16.66
C PHE A 80 -10.67 9.52 -15.50
N VAL A 81 -10.73 10.75 -14.98
CA VAL A 81 -11.68 11.13 -13.92
C VAL A 81 -13.14 10.96 -14.37
N LYS A 82 -13.45 11.29 -15.63
CA LYS A 82 -14.77 11.03 -16.25
C LYS A 82 -15.08 9.54 -16.46
N LYS A 83 -14.13 8.63 -16.19
CA LYS A 83 -14.21 7.20 -16.52
C LYS A 83 -14.39 6.90 -18.01
N ASP A 84 -14.05 7.84 -18.87
CA ASP A 84 -13.96 7.62 -20.32
C ASP A 84 -12.55 7.12 -20.65
N PHE A 85 -12.33 5.84 -20.34
CA PHE A 85 -11.02 5.22 -20.47
C PHE A 85 -10.54 5.16 -21.92
N LYS A 86 -11.46 5.09 -22.90
CA LYS A 86 -11.11 5.08 -24.32
C LYS A 86 -10.46 6.40 -24.75
N ASN A 87 -11.05 7.54 -24.36
CA ASN A 87 -10.44 8.83 -24.67
C ASN A 87 -9.19 9.08 -23.82
N CYS A 88 -9.16 8.67 -22.55
CA CYS A 88 -7.93 8.73 -21.74
C CYS A 88 -6.75 8.03 -22.46
N ILE A 89 -6.94 6.78 -22.87
CA ILE A 89 -5.92 6.00 -23.62
C ILE A 89 -5.51 6.75 -24.88
N LYS A 90 -6.48 7.25 -25.67
CA LYS A 90 -6.20 7.97 -26.91
C LYS A 90 -5.26 9.16 -26.69
N TYR A 91 -5.60 10.06 -25.75
CA TYR A 91 -4.79 11.26 -25.50
C TYR A 91 -3.46 10.95 -24.80
N SER A 92 -3.44 9.95 -23.91
CA SER A 92 -2.19 9.44 -23.34
C SER A 92 -1.22 8.94 -24.41
N ILE A 93 -1.69 8.12 -25.35
CA ILE A 93 -0.85 7.59 -26.44
C ILE A 93 -0.39 8.70 -27.39
N MET A 94 -1.22 9.74 -27.61
CA MET A 94 -0.80 10.91 -28.38
C MET A 94 0.36 11.63 -27.70
N GLY A 95 0.25 11.90 -26.39
CA GLY A 95 1.29 12.57 -25.61
C GLY A 95 2.56 11.74 -25.42
N ALA A 96 2.43 10.42 -25.32
CA ALA A 96 3.56 9.50 -25.17
C ALA A 96 4.51 9.43 -26.39
N LYS A 97 4.19 10.11 -27.49
CA LYS A 97 5.08 10.25 -28.65
C LYS A 97 6.19 11.28 -28.43
N TYR A 98 6.03 12.15 -27.44
CA TYR A 98 6.93 13.28 -27.18
C TYR A 98 7.86 12.98 -26.00
N LYS A 99 9.14 13.36 -26.15
CA LYS A 99 10.13 13.36 -25.07
C LYS A 99 9.85 14.57 -24.18
N SER A 100 9.17 14.34 -23.06
CA SER A 100 8.87 15.34 -22.04
C SER A 100 8.94 14.71 -20.65
N ASP A 101 9.00 15.55 -19.62
CA ASP A 101 8.98 15.11 -18.22
C ASP A 101 7.63 14.43 -17.86
N LEU A 102 6.59 14.66 -18.65
CA LEU A 102 5.27 14.03 -18.51
C LEU A 102 5.18 12.64 -19.14
N LEU A 103 6.21 12.16 -19.84
CA LEU A 103 6.18 10.87 -20.56
C LEU A 103 5.82 9.69 -19.64
N SER A 104 6.38 9.66 -18.44
CA SER A 104 6.03 8.67 -17.42
C SER A 104 4.55 8.76 -17.01
N GLY A 105 4.04 9.98 -16.84
CA GLY A 105 2.64 10.24 -16.53
C GLY A 105 1.68 9.78 -17.64
N PHE A 106 2.04 9.95 -18.91
CA PHE A 106 1.25 9.41 -20.02
C PHE A 106 1.17 7.88 -20.01
N TYR A 107 2.29 7.20 -19.76
CA TYR A 107 2.27 5.75 -19.61
C TYR A 107 1.42 5.32 -18.41
N MET A 108 1.52 6.02 -17.28
CA MET A 108 0.70 5.74 -16.10
C MET A 108 -0.81 5.94 -16.38
N ASN A 109 -1.21 7.04 -17.01
CA ASN A 109 -2.63 7.31 -17.31
C ASN A 109 -3.21 6.27 -18.27
N ALA A 110 -2.48 5.92 -19.33
CA ALA A 110 -2.87 4.84 -20.22
C ALA A 110 -2.93 3.49 -19.48
N ALA A 111 -1.94 3.19 -18.62
CA ALA A 111 -1.92 1.95 -17.86
C ALA A 111 -3.13 1.83 -16.93
N ASN A 112 -3.41 2.87 -16.14
CA ASN A 112 -4.57 2.94 -15.26
C ASN A 112 -5.87 2.74 -16.06
N ALA A 113 -5.99 3.39 -17.23
CA ALA A 113 -7.18 3.27 -18.07
C ALA A 113 -7.34 1.88 -18.70
N TYR A 114 -6.24 1.25 -19.15
CA TYR A 114 -6.26 -0.14 -19.63
C TYR A 114 -6.65 -1.12 -18.52
N ASP A 115 -6.16 -0.92 -17.30
CA ASP A 115 -6.51 -1.80 -16.17
C ASP A 115 -8.01 -1.69 -15.82
N ASN A 116 -8.60 -0.50 -15.92
CA ASN A 116 -10.03 -0.28 -15.70
C ASN A 116 -10.94 -0.89 -16.77
N ILE A 117 -10.42 -1.22 -17.95
CA ILE A 117 -11.17 -1.93 -19.02
C ILE A 117 -10.76 -3.40 -19.13
N ASP A 118 -10.21 -3.97 -18.06
CA ASP A 118 -9.79 -5.37 -17.93
C ASP A 118 -8.68 -5.82 -18.91
N GLU A 119 -7.99 -4.86 -19.53
CA GLU A 119 -6.83 -5.08 -20.40
C GLU A 119 -5.53 -5.04 -19.57
N THR A 120 -5.54 -5.72 -18.42
CA THR A 120 -4.52 -5.62 -17.37
C THR A 120 -3.11 -5.99 -17.85
N GLY A 121 -2.98 -6.92 -18.80
CA GLY A 121 -1.68 -7.23 -19.41
C GLY A 121 -1.04 -6.05 -20.15
N LYS A 122 -1.86 -5.19 -20.78
CA LYS A 122 -1.39 -3.95 -21.43
C LYS A 122 -1.02 -2.89 -20.38
N ALA A 123 -1.78 -2.82 -19.29
CA ALA A 123 -1.49 -1.93 -18.17
C ALA A 123 -0.12 -2.23 -17.56
N ILE A 124 0.19 -3.50 -17.28
CA ILE A 124 1.48 -3.94 -16.72
C ILE A 124 2.65 -3.50 -17.61
N GLN A 125 2.56 -3.70 -18.94
CA GLN A 125 3.61 -3.27 -19.87
C GLN A 125 3.84 -1.74 -19.85
N LEU A 126 2.78 -0.96 -19.69
CA LEU A 126 2.89 0.50 -19.61
C LEU A 126 3.41 0.96 -18.26
N TYR A 127 3.04 0.31 -17.15
CA TYR A 127 3.68 0.56 -15.86
C TYR A 127 5.18 0.25 -15.92
N ASP A 128 5.59 -0.83 -16.59
CA ASP A 128 7.02 -1.14 -16.79
C ASP A 128 7.76 0.00 -17.50
N LYS A 129 7.17 0.55 -18.57
CA LYS A 129 7.73 1.73 -19.27
C LYS A 129 7.78 2.96 -18.35
N ALA A 130 6.73 3.22 -17.58
CA ALA A 130 6.69 4.35 -16.65
C ALA A 130 7.75 4.22 -15.53
N ILE A 131 7.94 3.01 -14.99
CA ILE A 131 8.91 2.71 -13.93
C ILE A 131 10.34 2.95 -14.41
N VAL A 132 10.66 2.60 -15.65
CA VAL A 132 11.99 2.90 -16.23
C VAL A 132 12.27 4.41 -16.25
N LEU A 133 11.25 5.23 -16.51
CA LEU A 133 11.38 6.70 -16.58
C LEU A 133 11.32 7.37 -15.20
N SER A 134 10.58 6.80 -14.26
CA SER A 134 10.37 7.37 -12.93
C SER A 134 10.52 6.29 -11.85
N PRO A 135 11.73 5.73 -11.68
CA PRO A 135 11.93 4.59 -10.79
C PRO A 135 11.65 4.90 -9.32
N GLY A 136 11.68 6.17 -8.90
CA GLY A 136 11.34 6.57 -7.53
C GLY A 136 9.85 6.78 -7.27
N LEU A 137 8.99 6.75 -8.29
CA LEU A 137 7.57 7.08 -8.15
C LEU A 137 6.78 5.88 -7.59
N TYR A 138 6.54 5.86 -6.28
CA TYR A 138 5.92 4.72 -5.58
C TYR A 138 4.56 4.30 -6.15
N ILE A 139 3.75 5.25 -6.66
CA ILE A 139 2.40 4.96 -7.14
C ILE A 139 2.40 4.02 -8.36
N LEU A 140 3.47 4.04 -9.17
CA LEU A 140 3.62 3.12 -10.31
C LEU A 140 3.73 1.66 -9.84
N TYR A 141 4.53 1.42 -8.81
CA TYR A 141 4.68 0.09 -8.21
C TYR A 141 3.38 -0.34 -7.55
N TYR A 142 2.74 0.54 -6.77
CA TYR A 142 1.45 0.22 -6.17
C TYR A 142 0.40 -0.15 -7.23
N ASN A 143 0.21 0.67 -8.26
CA ASN A 143 -0.80 0.40 -9.29
C ASN A 143 -0.46 -0.86 -10.11
N ARG A 144 0.81 -1.11 -10.39
CA ARG A 144 1.25 -2.37 -11.02
C ARG A 144 1.01 -3.58 -10.10
N GLY A 145 1.19 -3.42 -8.80
CA GLY A 145 0.85 -4.43 -7.80
C GLY A 145 -0.64 -4.76 -7.77
N ILE A 146 -1.50 -3.74 -7.86
CA ILE A 146 -2.96 -3.92 -8.01
C ILE A 146 -3.29 -4.70 -9.29
N ALA A 147 -2.67 -4.33 -10.41
CA ALA A 147 -2.83 -5.03 -11.69
C ALA A 147 -2.42 -6.51 -11.60
N TYR A 148 -1.26 -6.82 -10.99
CA TYR A 148 -0.86 -8.22 -10.77
C TYR A 148 -1.81 -8.99 -9.86
N ASN A 149 -2.29 -8.35 -8.79
CA ASN A 149 -3.24 -8.97 -7.86
C ASN A 149 -4.57 -9.30 -8.57
N LYS A 150 -5.04 -8.41 -9.45
CA LYS A 150 -6.27 -8.59 -10.25
C LYS A 150 -6.21 -9.83 -11.15
N ILE A 151 -5.03 -10.18 -11.67
CA ILE A 151 -4.82 -11.38 -12.51
C ILE A 151 -4.34 -12.60 -11.71
N GLY A 152 -4.38 -12.55 -10.37
CA GLY A 152 -4.01 -13.67 -9.50
C GLY A 152 -2.50 -13.89 -9.32
N GLN A 153 -1.65 -12.99 -9.82
CA GLN A 153 -0.19 -13.04 -9.66
C GLN A 153 0.21 -12.43 -8.32
N LYS A 154 -0.11 -13.15 -7.23
CA LYS A 154 0.00 -12.67 -5.85
C LYS A 154 1.44 -12.34 -5.43
N ASN A 155 2.43 -13.13 -5.86
CA ASN A 155 3.83 -12.92 -5.51
C ASN A 155 4.38 -11.63 -6.15
N GLU A 156 4.05 -11.41 -7.42
CA GLU A 156 4.39 -10.22 -8.18
C GLU A 156 3.71 -8.99 -7.59
N ALA A 157 2.44 -9.10 -7.19
CA ALA A 157 1.71 -8.05 -6.49
C ALA A 157 2.40 -7.66 -5.18
N LEU A 158 2.70 -8.66 -4.33
CA LEU A 158 3.36 -8.46 -3.05
C LEU A 158 4.72 -7.76 -3.22
N ASN A 159 5.55 -8.20 -4.17
CA ASN A 159 6.84 -7.56 -4.45
C ASN A 159 6.66 -6.10 -4.88
N ASN A 160 5.69 -5.80 -5.73
CA ASN A 160 5.41 -4.42 -6.15
C ASN A 160 4.92 -3.54 -4.98
N PHE A 161 4.10 -4.07 -4.07
CA PHE A 161 3.70 -3.32 -2.87
C PHE A 161 4.88 -3.07 -1.93
N LYS A 162 5.80 -4.02 -1.76
CA LYS A 162 7.05 -3.85 -1.01
C LYS A 162 7.92 -2.76 -1.64
N GLU A 163 8.09 -2.79 -2.96
CA GLU A 163 8.82 -1.73 -3.69
C GLU A 163 8.17 -0.34 -3.52
N ALA A 164 6.83 -0.27 -3.52
CA ALA A 164 6.14 0.99 -3.24
C ALA A 164 6.47 1.52 -1.83
N LEU A 165 6.57 0.64 -0.83
CA LEU A 165 6.92 1.02 0.55
C LEU A 165 8.38 1.45 0.70
N HIS A 166 9.33 0.81 0.02
CA HIS A 166 10.72 1.27 0.01
C HIS A 166 10.88 2.70 -0.56
N ARG A 167 9.94 3.16 -1.39
CA ARG A 167 9.93 4.54 -1.95
C ARG A 167 9.08 5.51 -1.13
N ASN A 168 8.01 5.02 -0.53
CA ASN A 168 7.15 5.78 0.34
C ASN A 168 6.61 4.90 1.47
N ALA A 169 7.33 4.92 2.59
CA ALA A 169 7.01 4.14 3.78
C ALA A 169 5.72 4.56 4.50
N ASN A 170 5.13 5.69 4.11
CA ASN A 170 3.89 6.21 4.67
C ASN A 170 2.69 5.97 3.72
N HIS A 171 2.85 5.14 2.68
CA HIS A 171 1.75 4.81 1.79
C HIS A 171 0.81 3.75 2.41
N ALA A 172 -0.24 4.22 3.09
CA ALA A 172 -1.22 3.38 3.80
C ALA A 172 -1.80 2.24 2.94
N SER A 173 -2.16 2.52 1.67
CA SER A 173 -2.78 1.51 0.80
C SER A 173 -1.84 0.34 0.48
N SER A 174 -0.52 0.57 0.38
CA SER A 174 0.45 -0.53 0.20
C SER A 174 0.51 -1.43 1.44
N HIS A 175 0.49 -0.85 2.65
CA HIS A 175 0.44 -1.63 3.89
C HIS A 175 -0.82 -2.50 3.96
N LEU A 176 -1.99 -1.91 3.64
CA LEU A 176 -3.25 -2.63 3.64
C LEU A 176 -3.26 -3.78 2.62
N ALA A 177 -2.74 -3.54 1.42
CA ALA A 177 -2.66 -4.56 0.38
C ALA A 177 -1.75 -5.74 0.81
N ILE A 178 -0.59 -5.45 1.40
CA ILE A 178 0.31 -6.45 1.97
C ILE A 178 -0.38 -7.21 3.10
N ALA A 179 -1.05 -6.51 4.02
CA ALA A 179 -1.74 -7.13 5.15
C ALA A 179 -2.79 -8.16 4.73
N ASN A 180 -3.56 -7.84 3.68
CA ASN A 180 -4.58 -8.73 3.11
C ASN A 180 -3.96 -9.92 2.36
N ILE A 181 -2.86 -9.72 1.65
CA ILE A 181 -2.09 -10.82 1.01
C ILE A 181 -1.57 -11.77 2.07
N TYR A 182 -0.92 -11.26 3.13
CA TYR A 182 -0.43 -12.09 4.24
C TYR A 182 -1.57 -12.81 4.95
N LEU A 183 -2.68 -12.12 5.24
CA LEU A 183 -3.84 -12.74 5.88
C LEU A 183 -4.39 -13.90 5.05
N SER A 184 -4.51 -13.73 3.74
CA SER A 184 -5.00 -14.79 2.84
C SER A 184 -4.02 -15.94 2.62
N ASP A 185 -2.73 -15.76 2.96
CA ASP A 185 -1.74 -16.85 3.03
C ASP A 185 -1.66 -17.49 4.43
N ASP A 186 -2.53 -17.10 5.37
CA ASP A 186 -2.46 -17.49 6.79
C ASP A 186 -1.12 -17.09 7.45
N TYR A 187 -0.52 -15.99 6.99
CA TYR A 187 0.75 -15.47 7.49
C TYR A 187 0.51 -14.44 8.60
N ILE A 188 0.10 -14.95 9.76
CA ILE A 188 -0.59 -14.21 10.82
C ILE A 188 0.20 -13.03 11.39
N VAL A 189 1.40 -13.25 11.96
CA VAL A 189 2.20 -12.16 12.54
C VAL A 189 2.58 -11.10 11.49
N PRO A 190 3.06 -11.46 10.29
CA PRO A 190 3.27 -10.49 9.21
C PRO A 190 2.03 -9.66 8.86
N SER A 191 0.86 -10.31 8.77
CA SER A 191 -0.41 -9.60 8.54
C SER A 191 -0.73 -8.62 9.67
N LEU A 192 -0.56 -9.05 10.93
CA LEU A 192 -0.76 -8.19 12.11
C LEU A 192 0.11 -6.93 12.05
N LEU A 193 1.40 -7.06 11.75
CA LEU A 193 2.32 -5.92 11.67
C LEU A 193 1.97 -4.97 10.51
N ALA A 194 1.56 -5.51 9.36
CA ALA A 194 1.12 -4.72 8.21
C ALA A 194 -0.20 -3.97 8.49
N PHE A 195 -1.20 -4.62 9.09
CA PHE A 195 -2.44 -3.94 9.54
C PHE A 195 -2.15 -2.88 10.59
N SER A 196 -1.25 -3.18 11.55
CA SER A 196 -0.83 -2.22 12.57
C SER A 196 -0.27 -0.95 11.92
N ARG A 197 0.61 -1.09 10.92
CA ARG A 197 1.18 0.07 10.22
C ARG A 197 0.13 0.84 9.42
N PHE A 198 -0.78 0.16 8.74
CA PHE A 198 -1.90 0.79 8.05
C PHE A 198 -2.76 1.62 9.02
N LEU A 199 -3.15 1.06 10.16
CA LEU A 199 -4.00 1.72 11.15
C LEU A 199 -3.31 2.93 11.82
N ILE A 200 -1.97 2.96 11.89
CA ILE A 200 -1.23 4.13 12.36
C ILE A 200 -1.32 5.28 11.36
N LEU A 201 -1.28 4.98 10.06
CA LEU A 201 -1.35 5.99 9.00
C LEU A 201 -2.79 6.46 8.75
N GLU A 202 -3.75 5.55 8.95
CA GLU A 202 -5.16 5.79 8.65
C GLU A 202 -6.05 5.13 9.71
N PRO A 203 -6.23 5.76 10.89
CA PRO A 203 -6.96 5.15 12.01
C PRO A 203 -8.48 5.29 11.93
N SER A 204 -9.00 6.20 11.10
CA SER A 204 -10.39 6.67 11.19
C SER A 204 -11.14 6.73 9.85
N SER A 205 -10.64 6.06 8.82
CA SER A 205 -11.35 5.95 7.54
C SER A 205 -12.43 4.87 7.56
N ASN A 206 -13.27 4.85 6.52
CA ASN A 206 -14.24 3.77 6.31
C ASN A 206 -13.58 2.38 6.21
N ARG A 207 -12.38 2.29 5.64
CA ARG A 207 -11.63 1.03 5.49
C ARG A 207 -10.80 0.67 6.74
N SER A 208 -10.68 1.59 7.71
CA SER A 208 -9.98 1.34 8.98
C SER A 208 -10.75 0.37 9.87
N LEU A 209 -12.08 0.35 9.78
CA LEU A 209 -12.91 -0.55 10.59
C LEU A 209 -12.62 -2.02 10.27
N ASP A 210 -12.58 -2.39 8.99
CA ASP A 210 -12.29 -3.76 8.56
C ASP A 210 -10.86 -4.18 8.96
N ALA A 211 -9.88 -3.28 8.77
CA ALA A 211 -8.51 -3.53 9.20
C ALA A 211 -8.38 -3.68 10.71
N LEU A 212 -9.10 -2.88 11.50
CA LEU A 212 -9.12 -2.97 12.95
C LEU A 212 -9.78 -4.27 13.43
N ASN A 213 -10.85 -4.69 12.76
CA ASN A 213 -11.50 -5.98 13.03
C ASN A 213 -10.54 -7.14 12.76
N ASN A 214 -9.81 -7.12 11.62
CA ASN A 214 -8.78 -8.13 11.33
C ASN A 214 -7.65 -8.09 12.36
N PHE A 215 -7.15 -6.91 12.72
CA PHE A 215 -6.14 -6.73 13.76
C PHE A 215 -6.57 -7.36 15.10
N ARG A 216 -7.80 -7.08 15.55
CA ARG A 216 -8.36 -7.65 16.79
C ARG A 216 -8.59 -9.15 16.68
N ALA A 217 -9.09 -9.63 15.54
CA ALA A 217 -9.32 -11.05 15.30
C ALA A 217 -7.99 -11.83 15.38
N ILE A 218 -6.94 -11.33 14.72
CA ILE A 218 -5.60 -11.90 14.81
C ILE A 218 -5.10 -11.89 16.26
N LEU A 219 -5.23 -10.76 16.97
CA LEU A 219 -4.76 -10.69 18.35
C LEU A 219 -5.50 -11.64 19.29
N ASN A 220 -6.78 -11.87 19.06
CA ASN A 220 -7.59 -12.84 19.79
C ASN A 220 -7.30 -14.30 19.44
N GLY A 221 -6.45 -14.54 18.45
CA GLY A 221 -5.97 -15.86 18.06
C GLY A 221 -7.06 -16.76 17.48
N ASN A 222 -6.64 -17.89 16.92
CA ASN A 222 -7.53 -18.96 16.47
C ASN A 222 -7.94 -19.85 17.65
N ILE A 223 -8.68 -19.27 18.61
CA ILE A 223 -9.15 -19.96 19.81
C ILE A 223 -10.60 -20.38 19.64
N SER A 224 -10.87 -21.67 19.77
CA SER A 224 -12.22 -22.18 19.96
C SER A 224 -12.47 -22.50 21.43
N LYS A 225 -13.60 -22.02 21.96
CA LYS A 225 -14.07 -22.40 23.29
C LYS A 225 -14.59 -23.84 23.23
N ASP A 226 -14.08 -24.69 24.10
CA ASP A 226 -14.55 -26.07 24.16
C ASP A 226 -15.86 -26.18 24.94
N GLU A 227 -16.51 -27.34 24.90
CA GLU A 227 -17.73 -27.62 25.68
C GLU A 227 -17.50 -27.59 27.20
N GLN A 228 -16.24 -27.73 27.65
CA GLN A 228 -15.87 -27.71 29.06
C GLN A 228 -15.61 -26.27 29.57
N PRO A 229 -16.08 -25.89 30.76
CA PRO A 229 -15.77 -24.60 31.37
C PRO A 229 -14.26 -24.39 31.50
N ASN A 230 -13.76 -23.23 31.06
CA ASN A 230 -12.34 -22.85 31.08
C ASN A 230 -11.39 -23.75 30.27
N SER A 231 -11.89 -24.51 29.30
CA SER A 231 -11.07 -25.22 28.29
C SER A 231 -11.09 -24.49 26.96
N PHE A 232 -9.92 -24.35 26.35
CA PHE A 232 -9.72 -23.69 25.06
C PHE A 232 -8.81 -24.55 24.19
N SER A 233 -9.20 -24.74 22.93
CA SER A 233 -8.36 -25.36 21.92
C SER A 233 -7.63 -24.29 21.12
N ILE A 234 -6.31 -24.43 21.01
CA ILE A 234 -5.44 -23.57 20.19
C ILE A 234 -5.07 -24.34 18.93
N MET A 235 -5.46 -23.82 17.76
CA MET A 235 -4.99 -24.35 16.48
C MET A 235 -3.71 -23.63 16.06
N ILE A 236 -2.64 -24.38 15.85
CA ILE A 236 -1.35 -23.86 15.37
C ILE A 236 -1.15 -24.38 13.95
N ASN A 237 -1.10 -23.46 12.98
CA ASN A 237 -0.64 -23.82 11.65
C ASN A 237 0.90 -23.87 11.64
N THR A 238 1.46 -25.06 11.42
CA THR A 238 2.91 -25.27 11.32
C THR A 238 3.42 -25.28 9.88
N ASP A 239 2.52 -25.34 8.90
CA ASP A 239 2.81 -25.31 7.46
C ASP A 239 2.61 -23.88 6.92
N GLN A 240 3.38 -22.96 7.49
CA GLN A 240 3.28 -21.53 7.18
C GLN A 240 4.12 -21.16 5.95
N PRO A 241 3.74 -20.10 5.22
CA PRO A 241 4.64 -19.47 4.26
C PRO A 241 5.96 -19.05 4.94
N THR A 242 7.06 -19.11 4.18
CA THR A 242 8.40 -18.77 4.69
C THR A 242 9.12 -17.73 3.85
N TYR A 243 8.44 -17.12 2.87
CA TYR A 243 9.04 -16.17 1.94
C TYR A 243 9.52 -14.86 2.61
N ASP A 244 9.02 -14.52 3.81
CA ASP A 244 9.58 -13.44 4.65
C ASP A 244 10.03 -13.97 6.02
N GLY A 245 10.48 -15.23 6.10
CA GLY A 245 10.98 -15.85 7.32
C GLY A 245 9.95 -16.69 8.07
N LYS A 246 10.33 -17.23 9.25
CA LYS A 246 9.50 -18.18 10.00
C LYS A 246 8.85 -17.51 11.21
N PHE A 247 7.54 -17.69 11.38
CA PHE A 247 6.77 -17.05 12.45
C PHE A 247 6.03 -18.01 13.39
N ALA A 248 6.08 -19.32 13.15
CA ALA A 248 5.34 -20.33 13.93
C ALA A 248 5.53 -20.27 15.46
N ALA A 249 6.75 -20.00 15.92
CA ALA A 249 7.01 -19.84 17.35
C ALA A 249 6.35 -18.57 17.92
N ILE A 250 6.28 -17.50 17.13
CA ILE A 250 5.67 -16.22 17.51
C ILE A 250 4.14 -16.35 17.50
N ASP A 251 3.57 -17.07 16.53
CA ASP A 251 2.13 -17.38 16.46
C ASP A 251 1.66 -18.21 17.67
N LEU A 252 2.49 -19.15 18.15
CA LEU A 252 2.23 -19.87 19.39
C LEU A 252 2.15 -18.91 20.58
N THR A 253 3.12 -18.00 20.73
CA THR A 253 3.09 -16.98 21.80
C THR A 253 1.83 -16.14 21.72
N LEU A 254 1.45 -15.70 20.51
CA LEU A 254 0.22 -14.93 20.30
C LEU A 254 -1.02 -15.70 20.81
N SER A 255 -1.11 -16.98 20.48
CA SER A 255 -2.21 -17.84 20.90
C SER A 255 -2.27 -18.04 22.42
N ILE A 256 -1.11 -18.17 23.08
CA ILE A 256 -1.02 -18.28 24.55
C ILE A 256 -1.48 -16.98 25.22
N LEU A 257 -1.04 -15.83 24.71
CA LEU A 257 -1.46 -14.51 25.24
C LEU A 257 -2.97 -14.34 25.12
N ALA A 258 -3.54 -14.71 23.97
CA ALA A 258 -4.97 -14.66 23.74
C ALA A 258 -5.77 -15.58 24.70
N ALA A 259 -5.32 -16.81 24.93
CA ALA A 259 -5.94 -17.72 25.90
C ALA A 259 -5.85 -17.18 27.34
N GLY A 260 -4.72 -16.54 27.68
CA GLY A 260 -4.52 -15.87 28.97
C GLY A 260 -5.49 -14.72 29.23
N ARG A 261 -5.90 -13.98 28.19
CA ARG A 261 -6.94 -12.94 28.33
C ARG A 261 -8.31 -13.51 28.65
N LEU A 262 -8.70 -14.61 27.99
CA LEU A 262 -10.03 -15.22 28.14
C LEU A 262 -10.28 -15.79 29.54
N THR A 263 -9.22 -16.10 30.30
CA THR A 263 -9.33 -16.65 31.67
C THR A 263 -9.45 -15.58 32.76
N LYS A 264 -9.23 -14.29 32.45
CA LYS A 264 -9.19 -13.17 33.42
C LYS A 264 -10.46 -12.31 33.46
N LEU A 265 -11.61 -12.87 33.07
CA LEU A 265 -12.90 -12.17 32.83
C LEU A 265 -13.53 -11.39 34.02
N ASP A 266 -12.96 -11.43 35.22
CA ASP A 266 -13.59 -10.90 36.44
C ASP A 266 -13.08 -9.53 36.94
N SER A 267 -12.30 -8.77 36.17
CA SER A 267 -11.95 -7.41 36.58
C SER A 267 -12.29 -6.36 35.54
N ILE A 268 -12.92 -5.28 36.01
CA ILE A 268 -13.29 -4.03 35.33
C ILE A 268 -12.00 -3.31 34.87
N ASN A 269 -11.19 -3.95 34.05
CA ASN A 269 -9.87 -3.49 33.65
C ASN A 269 -9.82 -3.34 32.13
N ASN A 270 -9.52 -2.10 31.75
CA ASN A 270 -9.29 -1.55 30.43
C ASN A 270 -8.72 -2.57 29.41
N GLU A 271 -9.62 -3.13 28.58
CA GLU A 271 -9.31 -4.11 27.52
C GLU A 271 -8.12 -3.66 26.64
N LEU A 272 -8.06 -2.36 26.33
CA LEU A 272 -6.99 -1.78 25.50
C LEU A 272 -5.63 -1.76 26.21
N HIS A 273 -5.62 -1.58 27.53
CA HIS A 273 -4.38 -1.69 28.29
C HIS A 273 -3.85 -3.13 28.27
N GLN A 274 -4.71 -4.14 28.44
CA GLN A 274 -4.27 -5.54 28.35
C GLN A 274 -3.81 -5.88 26.93
N LEU A 275 -4.51 -5.38 25.91
CA LEU A 275 -4.11 -5.56 24.51
C LEU A 275 -2.72 -4.96 24.22
N ALA A 276 -2.40 -3.81 24.83
CA ALA A 276 -1.08 -3.20 24.75
C ALA A 276 0.01 -4.06 25.40
N LEU A 277 -0.24 -4.62 26.58
CA LEU A 277 0.70 -5.53 27.25
C LEU A 277 0.96 -6.80 26.43
N ASP A 278 -0.07 -7.33 25.77
CA ASP A 278 0.06 -8.53 24.95
C ASP A 278 0.81 -8.25 23.66
N PHE A 279 0.54 -7.12 23.00
CA PHE A 279 1.31 -6.68 21.84
C PHE A 279 2.78 -6.45 22.20
N GLU A 280 3.05 -5.83 23.35
CA GLU A 280 4.42 -5.65 23.86
C GLU A 280 5.13 -6.98 24.14
N SER A 281 4.42 -7.95 24.73
CA SER A 281 4.94 -9.30 25.01
C SER A 281 5.25 -10.08 23.72
N LEU A 282 4.40 -9.91 22.70
CA LEU A 282 4.63 -10.47 21.37
C LEU A 282 5.93 -9.90 20.76
N LEU A 283 6.08 -8.58 20.78
CA LEU A 283 7.29 -7.90 20.29
C LEU A 283 8.54 -8.29 21.07
N GLN A 284 8.44 -8.51 22.38
CA GLN A 284 9.54 -9.05 23.18
C GLN A 284 9.99 -10.42 22.68
N THR A 285 9.04 -11.31 22.37
CA THR A 285 9.34 -12.64 21.81
C THR A 285 9.99 -12.52 20.42
N ILE A 286 9.50 -11.61 19.57
CA ILE A 286 10.11 -11.33 18.26
C ILE A 286 11.57 -10.90 18.42
N ASP A 287 11.85 -10.01 19.37
CA ASP A 287 13.20 -9.49 19.63
C ASP A 287 14.18 -10.58 20.08
N GLU A 288 13.70 -11.56 20.85
CA GLU A 288 14.47 -12.73 21.30
C GLU A 288 14.74 -13.72 20.18
N LEU A 289 13.78 -13.90 19.27
CA LEU A 289 13.85 -14.88 18.17
C LEU A 289 14.44 -14.33 16.87
N LYS A 290 14.78 -13.03 16.80
CA LYS A 290 15.23 -12.37 15.56
C LYS A 290 16.52 -12.91 14.95
N LYS A 291 17.31 -13.68 15.72
CA LYS A 291 18.64 -14.12 15.28
C LYS A 291 18.53 -14.97 14.03
N ASP A 292 19.29 -14.61 13.00
CA ASP A 292 19.37 -15.28 11.68
C ASP A 292 18.08 -15.22 10.83
N SER A 293 17.09 -14.41 11.23
CA SER A 293 15.87 -14.17 10.44
C SER A 293 16.10 -13.17 9.30
N LYS A 294 15.42 -13.39 8.16
CA LYS A 294 15.54 -12.58 6.93
C LYS A 294 14.19 -12.43 6.24
N GLY A 295 14.10 -11.44 5.35
CA GLY A 295 12.92 -11.17 4.55
C GLY A 295 12.29 -9.84 4.92
N PHE A 296 11.36 -9.37 4.07
CA PHE A 296 10.82 -8.01 4.15
C PHE A 296 10.25 -7.71 5.54
N VAL A 297 9.53 -8.66 6.16
CA VAL A 297 8.92 -8.42 7.47
C VAL A 297 9.98 -8.21 8.55
N TRP A 298 11.05 -9.01 8.56
CA TRP A 298 12.15 -8.92 9.51
C TRP A 298 13.04 -7.69 9.31
N GLU A 299 13.19 -7.26 8.06
CA GLU A 299 14.10 -6.17 7.70
C GLU A 299 13.38 -4.81 7.66
N TYR A 300 12.06 -4.80 7.43
CA TYR A 300 11.28 -3.57 7.24
C TYR A 300 10.32 -3.30 8.41
N TYR A 301 9.40 -4.21 8.71
CA TYR A 301 8.37 -3.97 9.74
C TYR A 301 8.89 -4.14 11.17
N ILE A 302 9.62 -5.21 11.43
CA ILE A 302 10.03 -5.57 12.79
C ILE A 302 10.89 -4.49 13.45
N PRO A 303 11.90 -3.88 12.78
CA PRO A 303 12.68 -2.80 13.38
C PRO A 303 11.81 -1.64 13.87
N TYR A 304 10.82 -1.22 13.06
CA TYR A 304 9.88 -0.16 13.43
C TYR A 304 9.09 -0.49 14.70
N PHE A 305 8.56 -1.70 14.82
CA PHE A 305 7.78 -2.07 16.01
C PHE A 305 8.66 -2.36 17.25
N ILE A 306 9.86 -2.89 17.08
CA ILE A 306 10.82 -3.03 18.19
C ILE A 306 11.24 -1.65 18.71
N ASP A 307 11.48 -0.69 17.83
CA ASP A 307 11.76 0.70 18.23
C ASP A 307 10.55 1.35 18.92
N MET A 308 9.33 1.10 18.43
CA MET A 308 8.09 1.54 19.09
C MET A 308 8.00 1.03 20.54
N LYS A 309 8.34 -0.24 20.77
CA LYS A 309 8.42 -0.85 22.10
C LYS A 309 9.48 -0.15 22.96
N ASN A 310 10.70 -0.02 22.44
CA ASN A 310 11.82 0.55 23.18
C ASN A 310 11.59 2.03 23.57
N GLN A 311 10.86 2.77 22.73
CA GLN A 311 10.44 4.16 22.99
C GLN A 311 9.16 4.28 23.83
N LYS A 312 8.59 3.16 24.29
CA LYS A 312 7.39 3.08 25.14
C LYS A 312 6.14 3.69 24.49
N HIS A 313 5.98 3.48 23.18
CA HIS A 313 4.87 4.01 22.40
C HIS A 313 3.70 3.03 22.21
N ILE A 314 3.83 1.76 22.62
CA ILE A 314 2.81 0.71 22.39
C ILE A 314 1.44 1.09 22.96
N GLU A 315 1.38 1.61 24.19
CA GLU A 315 0.12 2.05 24.78
C GLU A 315 -0.53 3.15 23.93
N ALA A 316 0.21 4.20 23.55
CA ALA A 316 -0.33 5.27 22.72
C ALA A 316 -0.83 4.75 21.35
N PHE A 317 -0.09 3.84 20.73
CA PHE A 317 -0.46 3.18 19.49
C PHE A 317 -1.81 2.45 19.61
N ILE A 318 -1.96 1.57 20.60
CA ILE A 318 -3.18 0.76 20.74
C ILE A 318 -4.41 1.64 20.93
N TYR A 319 -4.33 2.67 21.78
CA TYR A 319 -5.48 3.56 21.99
C TYR A 319 -5.76 4.41 20.74
N TYR A 320 -4.72 4.86 20.04
CA TYR A 320 -4.87 5.67 18.83
C TYR A 320 -5.60 4.92 17.71
N ILE A 321 -5.28 3.65 17.45
CA ILE A 321 -5.97 2.88 16.41
C ILE A 321 -7.41 2.49 16.82
N HIS A 322 -7.77 2.66 18.09
CA HIS A 322 -9.11 2.38 18.63
C HIS A 322 -9.98 3.64 18.75
N GLN A 323 -9.49 4.81 18.30
CA GLN A 323 -10.13 6.11 18.54
C GLN A 323 -11.54 6.26 17.96
N THR A 324 -11.91 5.47 16.96
CA THR A 324 -13.22 5.49 16.29
C THR A 324 -14.18 4.42 16.80
N THR A 325 -13.78 3.64 17.81
CA THR A 325 -14.62 2.56 18.34
C THR A 325 -15.48 3.04 19.51
N ASP A 326 -16.60 2.38 19.76
CA ASP A 326 -17.49 2.67 20.89
C ASP A 326 -16.87 2.37 22.28
N ILE A 327 -15.60 1.99 22.32
CA ILE A 327 -14.86 1.73 23.55
C ILE A 327 -14.58 3.07 24.22
N LYS A 328 -15.44 3.47 25.16
CA LYS A 328 -15.35 4.72 25.94
C LYS A 328 -13.95 5.00 26.50
N PHE A 329 -13.20 3.95 26.84
CA PHE A 329 -11.84 4.07 27.37
C PHE A 329 -10.83 4.64 26.35
N ALA A 330 -11.03 4.40 25.05
CA ALA A 330 -10.14 4.90 24.01
C ALA A 330 -10.10 6.43 24.00
N THR A 331 -11.26 7.06 23.86
CA THR A 331 -11.41 8.52 23.81
C THR A 331 -10.95 9.18 25.11
N ILE A 332 -11.36 8.65 26.26
CA ILE A 332 -10.96 9.19 27.57
C ILE A 332 -9.45 9.17 27.75
N TRP A 333 -8.80 8.07 27.37
CA TRP A 333 -7.34 7.95 27.48
C TRP A 333 -6.64 8.93 26.53
N LEU A 334 -7.09 9.05 25.28
CA LEU A 334 -6.49 9.96 24.30
C LEU A 334 -6.60 11.43 24.76
N ASP A 335 -7.75 11.82 25.32
CA ASP A 335 -7.96 13.17 25.87
C ASP A 335 -7.06 13.48 27.07
N THR A 336 -6.81 12.48 27.92
CA THR A 336 -5.99 12.62 29.13
C THR A 336 -4.48 12.45 28.88
N ASN A 337 -4.08 11.82 27.76
CA ASN A 337 -2.70 11.47 27.45
C ASN A 337 -2.16 12.14 26.17
N LYS A 338 -2.66 13.34 25.83
CA LYS A 338 -2.26 14.09 24.61
C LYS A 338 -0.75 14.19 24.40
N SER A 339 0.04 14.39 25.46
CA SER A 339 1.50 14.44 25.35
C SER A 339 2.10 13.09 24.90
N LYS A 340 1.64 11.96 25.46
CA LYS A 340 2.09 10.63 25.02
C LYS A 340 1.70 10.37 23.56
N LEU A 341 0.47 10.73 23.19
CA LEU A 341 -0.02 10.59 21.81
C LEU A 341 0.81 11.42 20.84
N ASN A 342 1.01 12.70 21.12
CA ASN A 342 1.78 13.59 20.26
C ASN A 342 3.23 13.11 20.11
N ASN A 343 3.85 12.62 21.19
CA ASN A 343 5.19 12.04 21.13
C ASN A 343 5.23 10.81 20.23
N PHE A 344 4.25 9.91 20.36
CA PHE A 344 4.15 8.72 19.50
C PHE A 344 3.96 9.09 18.02
N LEU A 345 3.02 10.00 17.71
CA LEU A 345 2.74 10.41 16.33
C LEU A 345 3.95 11.11 15.71
N HIS A 346 4.58 12.02 16.46
CA HIS A 346 5.80 12.70 16.01
C HIS A 346 6.94 11.72 15.75
N TRP A 347 7.17 10.78 16.67
CA TRP A 347 8.16 9.72 16.48
C TRP A 347 7.86 8.87 15.24
N SER A 348 6.61 8.44 15.08
CA SER A 348 6.22 7.58 13.96
C SER A 348 6.27 8.28 12.60
N GLU A 349 5.96 9.58 12.53
CA GLU A 349 6.01 10.37 11.30
C GLU A 349 7.45 10.57 10.83
N ASN A 350 8.38 10.72 11.78
CA ASN A 350 9.80 10.98 11.54
C ASN A 350 10.67 9.72 11.59
N TYR A 351 10.06 8.53 11.63
CA TYR A 351 10.79 7.28 11.64
C TYR A 351 11.61 7.11 10.35
N THR A 352 12.90 6.81 10.48
CA THR A 352 13.79 6.58 9.34
C THR A 352 13.73 5.12 8.93
N TRP A 353 13.03 4.83 7.85
CA TRP A 353 12.96 3.51 7.24
C TRP A 353 14.26 3.20 6.51
N GLN A 354 14.72 1.94 6.62
CA GLN A 354 15.94 1.46 5.97
C GLN A 354 15.68 0.89 4.57
#